data_AF-A0A3S5BAV4-F1
#
_entry.id   AF-A0A3S5BAV4-F1
#
_cell.length_a   1.000
_cell.length_b   1.000
_cell.length_c   1.000
_cell.angle_alpha   90.00
_cell.angle_beta   90.00
_cell.angle_gamma   90.00
#
_symmetry.space_group_name_H-M   'P 1'
#
loop_
_entity.id
_entity.type
_entity.pdbx_description
1 polymer ?
#
loop_
_entity_poly.entity_id
_entity_poly.type
_entity_poly.pdbx_seq_one_letter_code
_entity_poly.pdbx_strand_id
1 'polypeptide(L)'
;MLSHGKIEIGTILKSWLGRIASDHPAVRLQEMGDKLVSAGIYVFLTVQAQLLPSPAKSHYTFNLRDLSKVFQGMLMLEVDALTGSLEQLLRLWYHESCRVFQDRLVNEDDRIWFENLMFDRFQTTFGMKSEEIIIQRPVLYGDFLLSAAADNRKYIEFIDNSQASYAIHLYIKLHITVHTVIEENLSDYNQINMAKMNLVLFMDAIQHICRISRILRQPQGNALLLGMGGSGRQSLTRLAAHM
;
A
#
# COMPACT_ATOMS: atom_id res chain seq x y z
N MET A 1 26.81 -4.22 5.63
CA MET A 1 25.36 -4.18 5.94
C MET A 1 24.49 -4.01 4.69
N LEU A 2 24.62 -2.93 3.92
CA LEU A 2 23.79 -2.71 2.71
C LEU A 2 23.93 -3.81 1.64
N SER A 3 25.14 -4.34 1.43
CA SER A 3 25.36 -5.44 0.48
C SER A 3 24.67 -6.75 0.88
N HIS A 4 24.67 -7.08 2.17
CA HIS A 4 24.01 -8.28 2.70
C HIS A 4 22.49 -8.12 2.67
N GLY A 5 21.95 -6.97 3.11
CA GLY A 5 20.51 -6.68 3.04
C GLY A 5 19.97 -6.66 1.61
N LYS A 6 20.79 -6.21 0.64
CA LYS A 6 20.46 -6.29 -0.80
C LYS A 6 20.31 -7.73 -1.27
N ILE A 7 21.20 -8.63 -0.84
CA ILE A 7 21.17 -10.04 -1.23
C ILE A 7 19.93 -10.72 -0.62
N GLU A 8 19.62 -10.47 0.66
CA GLU A 8 18.47 -11.07 1.34
C GLU A 8 17.14 -10.63 0.72
N ILE A 9 16.92 -9.32 0.57
CA ILE A 9 15.69 -8.78 -0.02
C ILE A 9 15.54 -9.26 -1.47
N GLY A 10 16.64 -9.26 -2.24
CA GLY A 10 16.64 -9.77 -3.61
C GLY A 10 16.26 -11.25 -3.68
N THR A 11 16.80 -12.07 -2.78
CA THR A 11 16.50 -13.51 -2.70
C THR A 11 15.04 -13.74 -2.34
N ILE A 12 14.50 -13.01 -1.36
CA ILE A 12 13.10 -13.14 -0.93
C ILE A 12 12.15 -12.75 -2.06
N LEU A 13 12.38 -11.61 -2.71
CA LEU A 13 11.52 -11.15 -3.80
C LEU A 13 11.56 -12.12 -4.98
N LYS A 14 12.74 -12.60 -5.36
CA LYS A 14 12.90 -13.62 -6.40
C LYS A 14 12.20 -14.92 -6.03
N SER A 15 12.31 -15.36 -4.77
CA SER A 15 11.61 -16.55 -4.30
C SER A 15 10.10 -16.38 -4.36
N TRP A 16 9.57 -15.20 -4.05
CA TRP A 16 8.15 -14.91 -4.17
C TRP A 16 7.69 -14.92 -5.63
N LEU A 17 8.35 -14.16 -6.52
CA LEU A 17 8.03 -14.19 -7.96
C LEU A 17 8.25 -15.58 -8.58
N GLY A 18 9.18 -16.37 -8.03
CA GLY A 18 9.46 -17.75 -8.44
C GLY A 18 8.35 -18.75 -8.12
N ARG A 19 7.40 -18.39 -7.24
CA ARG A 19 6.20 -19.22 -6.96
C ARG A 19 5.16 -19.16 -8.08
N ILE A 20 5.29 -18.20 -8.99
CA ILE A 20 4.40 -18.07 -10.14
C ILE A 20 4.56 -19.32 -11.03
N ALA A 21 3.45 -20.00 -11.32
CA ALA A 21 3.44 -21.20 -12.18
C ALA A 21 3.97 -20.87 -13.58
N SER A 22 4.70 -21.81 -14.21
CA SER A 22 5.41 -21.58 -15.48
C SER A 22 4.52 -21.19 -16.66
N ASP A 23 3.24 -21.55 -16.61
CA ASP A 23 2.19 -21.24 -17.58
C ASP A 23 1.44 -19.93 -17.28
N HIS A 24 1.68 -19.32 -16.11
CA HIS A 24 1.05 -18.07 -15.72
C HIS A 24 1.65 -16.87 -16.49
N PRO A 25 0.84 -15.93 -17.02
CA PRO A 25 1.35 -14.74 -17.72
C PRO A 25 2.33 -13.88 -16.91
N ALA A 26 2.33 -14.02 -15.58
CA ALA A 26 3.16 -13.25 -14.67
C ALA A 26 4.59 -13.77 -14.50
N VAL A 27 4.94 -14.93 -15.07
CA VAL A 27 6.32 -15.48 -15.00
C VAL A 27 7.36 -14.48 -15.51
N ARG A 28 7.02 -13.71 -16.54
CA ARG A 28 7.89 -12.66 -17.10
C ARG A 28 8.32 -11.60 -16.08
N LEU A 29 7.57 -11.43 -15.00
CA LEU A 29 7.89 -10.46 -13.94
C LEU A 29 9.08 -10.91 -13.07
N GLN A 30 9.45 -12.19 -13.09
CA GLN A 30 10.61 -12.71 -12.33
C GLN A 30 11.91 -11.99 -12.70
N GLU A 31 12.09 -11.64 -13.98
CA GLU A 31 13.25 -10.91 -14.48
C GLU A 31 13.35 -9.48 -13.93
N MET A 32 12.24 -8.93 -13.42
CA MET A 32 12.20 -7.56 -12.87
C MET A 32 12.66 -7.49 -11.41
N GLY A 33 12.82 -8.63 -10.72
CA GLY A 33 13.15 -8.68 -9.30
C GLY A 33 14.41 -7.88 -8.93
N ASP A 34 15.51 -8.06 -9.67
CA ASP A 34 16.77 -7.34 -9.40
C ASP A 34 16.67 -5.83 -9.66
N LYS A 35 15.92 -5.44 -10.70
CA LYS A 35 15.66 -4.04 -11.01
C LYS A 35 14.83 -3.39 -9.90
N LEU A 36 13.79 -4.08 -9.42
CA LEU A 36 12.92 -3.59 -8.35
C LEU A 36 13.66 -3.44 -7.01
N VAL A 37 14.51 -4.41 -6.66
CA VAL A 37 15.34 -4.35 -5.46
C VAL A 37 16.31 -3.17 -5.53
N SER A 38 16.96 -2.99 -6.68
CA SER A 38 17.89 -1.88 -6.89
C SER A 38 17.18 -0.52 -6.85
N ALA A 39 15.99 -0.42 -7.44
CA ALA A 39 15.13 0.76 -7.36
C ALA A 39 14.69 1.07 -5.92
N GLY A 40 14.23 0.06 -5.18
CA GLY A 40 13.85 0.21 -3.78
C GLY A 40 15.00 0.69 -2.88
N ILE A 41 16.20 0.14 -3.08
CA ILE A 41 17.41 0.59 -2.37
C ILE A 41 17.71 2.06 -2.70
N TYR A 42 17.62 2.44 -3.97
CA TYR A 42 17.85 3.83 -4.37
C TYR A 42 16.85 4.78 -3.69
N VAL A 43 15.55 4.46 -3.73
CA VAL A 43 14.50 5.27 -3.09
C VAL A 43 14.77 5.39 -1.60
N PHE A 44 15.07 4.29 -0.92
CA PHE A 44 15.40 4.29 0.50
C PHE A 44 16.62 5.16 0.84
N LEU A 45 17.73 5.02 0.11
CA LEU A 45 18.93 5.83 0.34
C LEU A 45 18.66 7.32 0.10
N THR A 46 17.84 7.64 -0.90
CA THR A 46 17.47 9.02 -1.22
C THR A 46 16.57 9.63 -0.13
N VAL A 47 15.56 8.89 0.33
CA VAL A 47 14.72 9.27 1.48
C VAL A 47 15.58 9.49 2.73
N GLN A 48 16.49 8.56 3.03
CA GLN A 48 17.37 8.68 4.20
C GLN A 48 18.29 9.91 4.12
N ALA A 49 18.76 10.26 2.92
CA ALA A 49 19.66 11.38 2.72
C ALA A 49 18.95 12.76 2.73
N GLN A 50 17.73 12.84 2.19
CA GLN A 50 17.05 14.11 1.97
C GLN A 50 15.95 14.42 3.00
N LEU A 51 15.30 13.41 3.58
CA LEU A 51 14.25 13.59 4.59
C LEU A 51 14.82 13.42 5.99
N LEU A 52 15.68 14.37 6.38
CA LEU A 52 16.34 14.37 7.68
C LEU A 52 15.38 14.82 8.80
N PRO A 53 15.51 14.26 10.02
CA PRO A 53 14.71 14.67 11.15
C PRO A 53 15.04 16.11 11.57
N SER A 54 13.99 16.86 11.89
CA SER A 54 14.08 18.21 12.47
C SER A 54 13.18 18.30 13.69
N PRO A 55 13.25 19.35 14.54
CA PRO A 55 12.33 19.51 15.65
C PRO A 55 10.85 19.45 15.25
N ALA A 56 10.49 19.99 14.07
CA ALA A 56 9.13 19.94 13.52
C ALA A 56 8.77 18.57 12.91
N LYS A 57 9.76 17.77 12.52
CA LYS A 57 9.60 16.49 11.79
C LYS A 57 10.47 15.39 12.43
N SER A 58 10.41 15.26 13.75
CA SER A 58 11.31 14.38 14.52
C SER A 58 11.12 12.89 14.21
N HIS A 59 9.94 12.52 13.72
CA HIS A 59 9.57 11.16 13.31
C HIS A 59 10.07 10.78 11.90
N TYR A 60 10.81 11.67 11.21
CA TYR A 60 11.45 11.38 9.92
C TYR A 60 12.76 10.59 10.14
N THR A 61 12.61 9.43 10.78
CA THR A 61 13.71 8.50 11.01
C THR A 61 13.51 7.28 10.14
N PHE A 62 14.41 7.08 9.18
CA PHE A 62 14.36 5.96 8.24
C PHE A 62 15.58 5.06 8.40
N ASN A 63 15.37 3.75 8.43
CA ASN A 63 16.42 2.75 8.53
C ASN A 63 16.12 1.53 7.64
N LEU A 64 17.04 0.56 7.60
CA LEU A 64 16.91 -0.60 6.71
C LEU A 64 15.65 -1.44 6.94
N ARG A 65 15.06 -1.42 8.13
CA ARG A 65 13.79 -2.09 8.40
C ARG A 65 12.65 -1.51 7.56
N ASP A 66 12.71 -0.23 7.24
CA ASP A 66 11.70 0.43 6.41
C ASP A 66 11.75 -0.12 4.99
N LEU A 67 12.94 -0.27 4.41
CA LEU A 67 13.11 -0.94 3.13
C LEU A 67 12.54 -2.36 3.17
N SER A 68 12.86 -3.15 4.20
CA SER A 68 12.29 -4.49 4.38
C SER A 68 10.77 -4.48 4.48
N LYS A 69 10.16 -3.49 5.15
CA LYS A 69 8.70 -3.35 5.28
C LYS A 69 8.00 -3.05 3.96
N VAL A 70 8.66 -2.38 3.01
CA VAL A 70 8.10 -2.17 1.66
C VAL A 70 7.93 -3.51 0.97
N PHE A 71 9.01 -4.30 0.91
CA PHE A 71 8.94 -5.62 0.28
C PHE A 71 8.04 -6.58 1.05
N GLN A 72 8.08 -6.58 2.39
CA GLN A 72 7.14 -7.37 3.20
C GLN A 72 5.69 -7.04 2.88
N GLY A 73 5.38 -5.76 2.64
CA GLY A 73 4.06 -5.34 2.19
C GLY A 73 3.70 -5.90 0.82
N MET A 74 4.62 -5.85 -0.14
CA MET A 74 4.39 -6.42 -1.47
C MET A 74 4.09 -7.92 -1.41
N LEU A 75 4.78 -8.65 -0.52
CA LEU A 75 4.60 -10.09 -0.31
C LEU A 75 3.23 -10.47 0.28
N MET A 76 2.45 -9.49 0.77
CA MET A 76 1.07 -9.75 1.22
C MET A 76 0.15 -10.05 0.04
N LEU A 77 0.44 -9.52 -1.16
CA LEU A 77 -0.29 -9.88 -2.37
C LEU A 77 0.03 -11.33 -2.73
N GLU A 78 -1.01 -12.12 -3.00
CA GLU A 78 -0.82 -13.46 -3.55
C GLU A 78 -0.23 -13.37 -4.95
N VAL A 79 0.76 -14.21 -5.23
CA VAL A 79 1.47 -14.23 -6.53
C VAL A 79 0.52 -14.48 -7.70
N ASP A 80 -0.55 -15.26 -7.49
CA ASP A 80 -1.54 -15.59 -8.51
C ASP A 80 -2.48 -14.41 -8.81
N ALA A 81 -2.52 -13.37 -7.96
CA ALA A 81 -3.27 -12.15 -8.22
C ALA A 81 -2.54 -11.18 -9.18
N LEU A 82 -1.28 -11.47 -9.53
CA LEU A 82 -0.53 -10.71 -10.52
C LEU A 82 -0.98 -11.09 -11.93
N THR A 83 -1.57 -10.17 -12.67
CA THR A 83 -2.03 -10.35 -14.07
C THR A 83 -0.88 -10.53 -15.09
N GLY A 84 0.36 -10.31 -14.65
CA GLY A 84 1.55 -10.25 -15.49
C GLY A 84 1.84 -8.87 -16.08
N SER A 85 1.00 -7.87 -15.82
CA SER A 85 1.29 -6.46 -16.10
C SER A 85 2.44 -5.94 -15.23
N LEU A 86 3.41 -5.27 -15.86
CA LEU A 86 4.49 -4.59 -15.13
C LEU A 86 3.94 -3.37 -14.38
N GLU A 87 2.95 -2.69 -14.96
CA GLU A 87 2.22 -1.58 -14.37
C GLU A 87 1.61 -1.96 -13.02
N GLN A 88 0.96 -3.14 -12.93
CA GLN A 88 0.41 -3.65 -11.67
C GLN A 88 1.49 -3.89 -10.61
N LEU A 89 2.62 -4.49 -10.99
CA LEU A 89 3.73 -4.74 -10.07
C LEU A 89 4.34 -3.43 -9.55
N LEU A 90 4.53 -2.44 -10.44
CA LEU A 90 5.06 -1.12 -10.09
C LEU A 90 4.08 -0.32 -9.24
N ARG A 91 2.77 -0.45 -9.48
CA ARG A 91 1.71 0.17 -8.68
C ARG A 91 1.64 -0.42 -7.27
N LEU A 92 1.82 -1.73 -7.12
CA LEU A 92 1.95 -2.37 -5.81
C LEU A 92 3.18 -1.86 -5.08
N TRP A 93 4.33 -1.81 -5.76
CA TRP A 93 5.56 -1.27 -5.18
C TRP A 93 5.40 0.20 -4.76
N TYR A 94 4.72 1.01 -5.58
CA TYR A 94 4.37 2.38 -5.26
C TYR A 94 3.52 2.48 -4.00
N HIS A 95 2.42 1.72 -3.95
CA HIS A 95 1.51 1.73 -2.82
C HIS A 95 2.26 1.40 -1.51
N GLU A 96 3.02 0.31 -1.50
CA GLU A 96 3.76 -0.11 -0.30
C GLU A 96 4.88 0.88 0.08
N SER A 97 5.49 1.54 -0.91
CA SER A 97 6.43 2.63 -0.66
C SER A 97 5.74 3.83 0.00
N CYS A 98 4.52 4.18 -0.42
CA CYS A 98 3.72 5.21 0.23
C CYS A 98 3.31 4.84 1.66
N ARG A 99 2.91 3.58 1.92
CA ARG A 99 2.57 3.09 3.26
C ARG A 99 3.74 3.11 4.23
N VAL A 100 4.95 2.91 3.74
CA VAL A 100 6.15 2.92 4.60
C VAL A 100 6.74 4.32 4.77
N PHE A 101 6.88 5.08 3.68
CA PHE A 101 7.58 6.37 3.67
C PHE A 101 6.61 7.54 3.69
N GLN A 102 5.71 7.64 2.72
CA GLN A 102 4.82 8.79 2.53
C GLN A 102 3.85 9.01 3.71
N ASP A 103 3.38 7.94 4.34
CA ASP A 103 2.46 8.03 5.49
C ASP A 103 3.07 8.71 6.72
N ARG A 104 4.41 8.80 6.80
CA ARG A 104 5.11 9.59 7.83
C ARG A 104 5.22 11.07 7.48
N LEU A 105 4.96 11.47 6.24
CA LEU A 105 5.20 12.84 5.77
C LEU A 105 4.04 13.75 6.16
N VAL A 106 4.38 14.89 6.78
CA VAL A 106 3.41 15.86 7.31
C VAL A 106 3.09 16.99 6.34
N ASN A 107 4.05 17.39 5.51
CA ASN A 107 3.89 18.54 4.60
C ASN A 107 3.61 18.07 3.18
N GLU A 108 2.84 18.86 2.44
CA GLU A 108 2.51 18.55 1.04
C GLU A 108 3.75 18.60 0.14
N ASP A 109 4.68 19.52 0.37
CA ASP A 109 5.92 19.61 -0.40
C ASP A 109 6.74 18.31 -0.32
N ASP A 110 6.85 17.71 0.87
CA ASP A 110 7.57 16.44 1.06
C ASP A 110 6.85 15.29 0.34
N ARG A 111 5.50 15.32 0.32
CA ARG A 111 4.68 14.30 -0.34
C ARG A 111 4.81 14.37 -1.85
N ILE A 112 4.79 15.59 -2.41
CA ILE A 112 5.01 15.85 -3.84
C ILE A 112 6.45 15.45 -4.22
N TRP A 113 7.44 15.82 -3.39
CA TRP A 113 8.83 15.42 -3.60
C TRP A 113 8.98 13.89 -3.65
N PHE A 114 8.38 13.18 -2.68
CA PHE A 114 8.45 11.72 -2.63
C PHE A 114 7.75 11.08 -3.84
N GLU A 115 6.61 11.63 -4.24
CA GLU A 115 5.91 11.17 -5.43
C GLU A 115 6.77 11.34 -6.70
N ASN A 116 7.37 12.51 -6.88
CA ASN A 116 8.28 12.77 -8.00
C ASN A 116 9.52 11.85 -7.99
N LEU A 117 10.05 11.51 -6.82
CA LEU A 117 11.12 10.52 -6.69
C LEU A 117 10.67 9.14 -7.19
N MET A 118 9.44 8.71 -6.90
CA MET A 118 8.89 7.47 -7.43
C MET A 118 8.68 7.52 -8.94
N PHE A 119 8.19 8.65 -9.45
CA PHE A 119 7.94 8.84 -10.89
C PHE A 119 9.22 8.87 -11.72
N ASP A 120 10.25 9.56 -11.23
CA ASP A 120 11.60 9.49 -11.80
C ASP A 120 12.09 8.03 -11.84
N ARG A 121 11.85 7.27 -10.77
CA ARG A 121 12.29 5.88 -10.72
C ARG A 121 11.55 4.98 -11.71
N PHE A 122 10.25 5.19 -11.94
CA PHE A 122 9.50 4.51 -13.00
C PHE A 122 10.13 4.77 -14.37
N GLN A 123 10.40 6.04 -14.68
CA GLN A 123 10.92 6.43 -15.99
C GLN A 123 12.37 5.97 -16.20
N THR A 124 13.25 6.18 -15.22
CA THR A 124 14.69 5.92 -15.37
C THR A 124 15.06 4.45 -15.28
N THR A 125 14.33 3.64 -14.49
CA THR A 125 14.66 2.21 -14.29
C THR A 125 13.78 1.27 -15.12
N PHE A 126 12.53 1.65 -15.36
CA PHE A 126 11.55 0.80 -16.05
C PHE A 126 11.11 1.36 -17.40
N GLY A 127 11.42 2.62 -17.71
CA GLY A 127 11.01 3.26 -18.96
C GLY A 127 9.52 3.58 -19.04
N MET A 128 8.82 3.57 -17.91
CA MET A 128 7.36 3.68 -17.81
C MET A 128 6.95 5.04 -17.28
N LYS A 129 5.86 5.60 -17.79
CA LYS A 129 5.29 6.86 -17.29
C LYS A 129 4.44 6.63 -16.06
N SER A 130 4.36 7.64 -15.19
CA SER A 130 3.52 7.62 -13.99
C SER A 130 2.04 7.39 -14.31
N GLU A 131 1.54 7.90 -15.42
CA GLU A 131 0.12 7.81 -15.81
C GLU A 131 -0.28 6.39 -16.22
N GLU A 132 0.68 5.60 -16.71
CA GLU A 132 0.48 4.17 -17.02
C GLU A 132 0.40 3.35 -15.72
N ILE A 133 1.16 3.75 -14.71
CA ILE A 133 1.29 3.06 -13.43
C ILE A 133 0.28 3.56 -12.40
N ILE A 134 -0.27 4.77 -12.50
CA ILE A 134 -1.18 5.39 -11.52
C ILE A 134 -2.43 5.87 -12.26
N ILE A 135 -3.35 4.95 -12.54
CA ILE A 135 -4.55 5.22 -13.35
C ILE A 135 -5.72 5.79 -12.54
N GLN A 136 -5.62 5.74 -11.21
CA GLN A 136 -6.59 6.32 -10.28
C GLN A 136 -5.90 6.77 -8.99
N ARG A 137 -6.54 7.70 -8.27
CA ARG A 137 -6.11 8.15 -6.94
C ARG A 137 -7.33 8.21 -6.02
N PRO A 138 -7.26 7.73 -4.78
CA PRO A 138 -6.11 7.06 -4.16
C PRO A 138 -5.87 5.64 -4.70
N VAL A 139 -4.62 5.18 -4.64
CA VAL A 139 -4.28 3.77 -4.89
C VAL A 139 -4.51 2.99 -3.59
N LEU A 140 -5.51 2.13 -3.57
CA LEU A 140 -5.92 1.38 -2.38
C LEU A 140 -5.68 -0.12 -2.57
N TYR A 141 -5.23 -0.76 -1.50
CA TYR A 141 -5.11 -2.20 -1.36
C TYR A 141 -5.70 -2.60 0.00
N GLY A 142 -6.13 -3.85 0.10
CA GLY A 142 -6.67 -4.44 1.32
C GLY A 142 -7.25 -5.81 1.07
N ASP A 143 -7.83 -6.42 2.09
CA ASP A 143 -8.25 -7.84 2.07
C ASP A 143 -9.73 -8.06 2.38
N PHE A 144 -10.49 -6.97 2.55
CA PHE A 144 -11.86 -7.00 3.02
C PHE A 144 -12.92 -6.80 1.92
N LEU A 145 -12.54 -6.54 0.67
CA LEU A 145 -13.51 -6.38 -0.44
C LEU A 145 -14.14 -7.70 -0.90
N LEU A 146 -13.43 -8.82 -0.72
CA LEU A 146 -13.96 -10.12 -1.09
C LEU A 146 -14.68 -10.72 0.12
N SER A 147 -15.97 -11.05 -0.05
CA SER A 147 -16.75 -11.82 0.92
C SER A 147 -16.27 -13.29 0.95
N ALA A 148 -15.03 -13.49 1.35
CA ALA A 148 -14.47 -14.80 1.68
C ALA A 148 -14.59 -15.02 3.19
N ALA A 149 -14.68 -16.29 3.61
CA ALA A 149 -14.50 -16.65 5.01
C ALA A 149 -13.19 -16.03 5.54
N ALA A 150 -13.15 -15.67 6.83
CA ALA A 150 -12.05 -14.91 7.44
C ALA A 150 -10.65 -15.46 7.12
N ASP A 151 -10.51 -16.79 6.96
CA ASP A 151 -9.24 -17.47 6.67
C ASP A 151 -8.79 -17.44 5.21
N ASN A 152 -9.62 -16.94 4.28
CA ASN A 152 -9.31 -16.92 2.84
C ASN A 152 -9.37 -15.50 2.25
N ARG A 153 -9.20 -14.48 3.10
CA ARG A 153 -9.11 -13.09 2.68
C ARG A 153 -7.78 -12.83 1.99
N LYS A 154 -7.85 -12.25 0.80
CA LYS A 154 -6.69 -12.00 -0.06
C LYS A 154 -6.40 -10.52 -0.10
N TYR A 155 -5.18 -10.13 0.24
CA TYR A 155 -4.73 -8.76 0.03
C TYR A 155 -4.67 -8.50 -1.48
N ILE A 156 -5.52 -7.60 -1.97
CA ILE A 156 -5.68 -7.30 -3.40
C ILE A 156 -5.65 -5.80 -3.64
N GLU A 157 -5.40 -5.45 -4.89
CA GLU A 157 -5.63 -4.09 -5.37
C GLU A 157 -7.13 -3.80 -5.41
N PHE A 158 -7.53 -2.66 -4.86
CA PHE A 158 -8.90 -2.17 -4.99
C PHE A 158 -8.99 -1.41 -6.30
N ILE A 159 -9.07 -2.15 -7.38
CA ILE A 159 -9.33 -1.60 -8.71
C ILE A 159 -10.35 -2.47 -9.42
N ASP A 160 -11.34 -1.82 -10.00
CA ASP A 160 -12.28 -2.51 -10.89
C ASP A 160 -11.70 -2.44 -12.31
N ASN A 161 -11.30 -3.61 -12.84
CA ASN A 161 -10.79 -3.77 -14.22
C ASN A 161 -11.90 -3.64 -15.29
N SER A 162 -13.12 -3.25 -14.92
CA SER A 162 -14.12 -2.85 -15.91
C SER A 162 -13.58 -1.73 -16.79
N GLN A 163 -13.87 -1.78 -18.09
CA GLN A 163 -13.35 -0.87 -19.12
C GLN A 163 -13.84 0.58 -18.96
N ALA A 164 -13.56 1.22 -17.83
CA ALA A 164 -13.88 2.60 -17.57
C ALA A 164 -12.83 3.47 -18.28
N SER A 165 -13.24 4.16 -19.34
CA SER A 165 -12.32 4.93 -20.20
C SER A 165 -11.74 6.20 -19.54
N TYR A 166 -12.16 6.55 -18.32
CA TYR A 166 -11.75 7.78 -17.65
C TYR A 166 -11.45 7.58 -16.16
N ALA A 167 -10.37 8.19 -15.68
CA ALA A 167 -9.91 8.10 -14.28
C ALA A 167 -10.98 8.51 -13.25
N ILE A 168 -11.85 9.47 -13.59
CA ILE A 168 -12.94 9.89 -12.70
C ILE A 168 -13.97 8.78 -12.45
N HIS A 169 -14.26 7.96 -13.46
CA HIS A 169 -15.19 6.84 -13.32
C HIS A 169 -14.60 5.74 -12.44
N LEU A 170 -13.28 5.47 -12.59
CA LEU A 170 -12.54 4.56 -11.73
C LEU A 170 -12.58 5.01 -10.27
N TYR A 171 -12.33 6.30 -10.01
CA TYR A 171 -12.43 6.89 -8.66
C TYR A 171 -13.82 6.75 -8.04
N ILE A 172 -14.88 7.10 -8.77
CA ILE A 172 -16.26 7.05 -8.26
C ILE A 172 -16.64 5.61 -7.92
N LYS A 173 -16.32 4.66 -8.80
CA LYS A 173 -16.59 3.24 -8.56
C LYS A 173 -15.81 2.71 -7.36
N LEU A 174 -14.50 2.99 -7.29
CA LEU A 174 -13.67 2.63 -6.15
C LEU A 174 -14.29 3.14 -4.85
N HIS A 175 -14.67 4.41 -4.83
CA HIS A 175 -15.28 5.03 -3.67
C HIS A 175 -16.55 4.29 -3.25
N ILE A 176 -17.49 4.07 -4.18
CA ILE A 176 -18.75 3.37 -3.90
C ILE A 176 -18.47 1.95 -3.36
N THR A 177 -17.64 1.16 -4.04
CA THR A 177 -17.37 -0.22 -3.66
C THR A 177 -16.75 -0.33 -2.26
N VAL A 178 -15.71 0.46 -1.98
CA VAL A 178 -15.01 0.41 -0.69
C VAL A 178 -15.89 0.99 0.42
N HIS A 179 -16.61 2.07 0.14
CA HIS A 179 -17.58 2.66 1.06
C HIS A 179 -18.62 1.61 1.45
N THR A 180 -19.38 1.06 0.50
CA THR A 180 -20.41 0.04 0.79
C THR A 180 -19.94 -1.07 1.72
N VAL A 181 -18.76 -1.64 1.47
CA VAL A 181 -18.20 -2.70 2.33
C VAL A 181 -17.88 -2.20 3.74
N ILE A 182 -17.30 -1.01 3.89
CA ILE A 182 -16.99 -0.45 5.22
C ILE A 182 -18.29 -0.08 5.96
N GLU A 183 -19.30 0.45 5.26
CA GLU A 183 -20.63 0.72 5.82
C GLU A 183 -21.31 -0.55 6.36
N GLU A 184 -21.24 -1.66 5.61
CA GLU A 184 -21.75 -2.96 6.04
C GLU A 184 -21.04 -3.43 7.31
N ASN A 185 -19.71 -3.37 7.33
CA ASN A 185 -18.93 -3.72 8.53
C ASN A 185 -19.22 -2.79 9.73
N LEU A 186 -19.52 -1.51 9.49
CA LEU A 186 -19.93 -0.57 10.54
C LEU A 186 -21.31 -0.91 11.09
N SER A 187 -22.25 -1.31 10.22
CA SER A 187 -23.55 -1.82 10.64
C SER A 187 -23.39 -3.07 11.49
N ASP A 188 -22.60 -4.05 11.05
CA ASP A 188 -22.34 -5.29 11.77
C ASP A 188 -21.71 -5.03 13.15
N TYR A 189 -20.72 -4.14 13.20
CA TYR A 189 -20.13 -3.68 14.47
C TYR A 189 -21.20 -3.14 15.43
N ASN A 190 -22.09 -2.29 14.93
CA ASN A 190 -23.15 -1.63 15.72
C ASN A 190 -24.28 -2.57 16.15
N GLN A 191 -24.44 -3.71 15.48
CA GLN A 191 -25.37 -4.76 15.87
C GLN A 191 -24.82 -5.60 17.03
N ILE A 192 -23.51 -5.86 17.03
CA ILE A 192 -22.84 -6.72 18.01
C ILE A 192 -22.47 -5.94 19.28
N ASN A 193 -22.11 -4.66 19.17
CA ASN A 193 -21.56 -3.87 20.26
C ASN A 193 -22.57 -2.88 20.86
N MET A 194 -22.57 -2.74 22.19
CA MET A 194 -23.40 -1.74 22.89
C MET A 194 -22.96 -0.30 22.60
N ALA A 195 -21.65 -0.07 22.50
CA ALA A 195 -21.07 1.23 22.20
C ALA A 195 -21.08 1.49 20.69
N LYS A 196 -22.19 2.02 20.18
CA LYS A 196 -22.36 2.28 18.74
C LYS A 196 -21.44 3.39 18.24
N MET A 197 -20.91 3.22 17.03
CA MET A 197 -20.13 4.21 16.29
C MET A 197 -20.98 4.80 15.17
N ASN A 198 -21.14 6.13 15.17
CA ASN A 198 -21.75 6.87 14.07
C ASN A 198 -20.63 7.57 13.29
N LEU A 199 -20.07 6.89 12.29
CA LEU A 199 -18.96 7.39 11.49
C LEU A 199 -19.45 7.94 10.17
N VAL A 200 -18.88 9.07 9.75
CA VAL A 200 -19.04 9.59 8.40
C VAL A 200 -17.84 9.14 7.58
N LEU A 201 -18.09 8.32 6.55
CA LEU A 201 -17.04 7.62 5.80
C LEU A 201 -16.65 8.36 4.50
N PHE A 202 -16.03 9.54 4.67
CA PHE A 202 -15.38 10.25 3.56
C PHE A 202 -14.07 9.54 3.15
N MET A 203 -13.53 9.90 1.98
CA MET A 203 -12.38 9.21 1.38
C MET A 203 -11.14 9.15 2.29
N ASP A 204 -10.87 10.16 3.11
CA ASP A 204 -9.74 10.09 4.05
C ASP A 204 -9.98 9.11 5.20
N ALA A 205 -11.22 8.99 5.70
CA ALA A 205 -11.59 7.99 6.69
C ALA A 205 -11.40 6.58 6.14
N ILE A 206 -11.83 6.35 4.89
CA ILE A 206 -11.61 5.09 4.15
C ILE A 206 -10.11 4.79 4.02
N GLN A 207 -9.32 5.76 3.55
CA GLN A 207 -7.87 5.60 3.45
C GLN A 207 -7.22 5.27 4.80
N HIS A 208 -7.67 5.88 5.90
CA HIS A 208 -7.18 5.58 7.23
C HIS A 208 -7.52 4.16 7.68
N ILE A 209 -8.75 3.69 7.41
CA ILE A 209 -9.14 2.30 7.67
C ILE A 209 -8.24 1.36 6.88
N CYS A 210 -8.06 1.56 5.57
CA CYS A 210 -7.17 0.72 4.75
C CYS A 210 -5.75 0.66 5.32
N ARG A 211 -5.19 1.80 5.75
CA ARG A 211 -3.85 1.85 6.37
C ARG A 211 -3.79 1.04 7.66
N ILE A 212 -4.80 1.18 8.53
CA ILE A 212 -4.84 0.46 9.81
C ILE A 212 -5.01 -1.04 9.57
N SER A 213 -5.98 -1.45 8.74
CA SER A 213 -6.21 -2.87 8.39
C SER A 213 -4.94 -3.48 7.80
N ARG A 214 -4.28 -2.79 6.86
CA ARG A 214 -2.99 -3.24 6.30
C ARG A 214 -1.93 -3.48 7.38
N ILE A 215 -1.82 -2.61 8.38
CA ILE A 215 -0.84 -2.78 9.48
C ILE A 215 -1.22 -3.96 10.37
N LEU A 216 -2.50 -4.12 10.71
CA LEU A 216 -2.98 -5.20 11.58
C LEU A 216 -2.82 -6.59 10.94
N ARG A 217 -2.85 -6.68 9.60
CA ARG A 217 -2.62 -7.93 8.87
C ARG A 217 -1.16 -8.36 8.83
N GLN A 218 -0.22 -7.45 9.07
CA GLN A 218 1.19 -7.83 9.10
C GLN A 218 1.51 -8.61 10.38
N PRO A 219 2.30 -9.70 10.28
CA PRO A 219 2.74 -10.43 11.46
C PRO A 219 3.54 -9.49 12.36
N GLN A 220 3.15 -9.42 13.64
CA GLN A 220 3.74 -8.50 14.62
C GLN A 220 3.61 -7.01 14.22
N GLY A 221 2.60 -6.67 13.42
CA GLY A 221 2.31 -5.30 13.01
C GLY A 221 1.74 -4.46 14.16
N ASN A 222 2.28 -3.26 14.34
CA ASN A 222 1.78 -2.28 15.30
C ASN A 222 1.86 -0.86 14.71
N ALA A 223 0.91 -0.01 15.10
CA ALA A 223 0.80 1.37 14.60
C ALA A 223 0.81 2.39 15.76
N LEU A 224 1.51 3.50 15.56
CA LEU A 224 1.34 4.72 16.35
C LEU A 224 0.54 5.74 15.52
N LEU A 225 -0.65 6.11 15.99
CA LEU A 225 -1.54 7.01 15.29
C LEU A 225 -1.51 8.41 15.93
N LEU A 226 -0.80 9.35 15.30
CA LEU A 226 -0.68 10.75 15.75
C LEU A 226 -1.66 11.66 15.01
N GLY A 227 -2.56 12.35 15.71
CA GLY A 227 -3.47 13.32 15.12
C GLY A 227 -4.17 14.20 16.15
N MET A 228 -4.87 15.22 15.67
CA MET A 228 -5.66 16.12 16.52
C MET A 228 -6.80 15.37 17.22
N GLY A 229 -7.17 15.83 18.42
CA GLY A 229 -8.37 15.34 19.10
C GLY A 229 -9.60 15.47 18.20
N GLY A 230 -10.46 14.44 18.19
CA GLY A 230 -11.67 14.42 17.37
C GLY A 230 -11.48 13.94 15.92
N SER A 231 -10.25 13.63 15.47
CA SER A 231 -10.00 13.16 14.10
C SER A 231 -10.50 11.73 13.80
N GLY A 232 -11.30 11.13 14.68
CA GLY A 232 -11.88 9.79 14.50
C GLY A 232 -10.91 8.61 14.64
N ARG A 233 -9.60 8.82 14.85
CA ARG A 233 -8.57 7.75 14.86
C ARG A 233 -8.93 6.55 15.74
N GLN A 234 -9.41 6.80 16.97
CA GLN A 234 -9.82 5.74 17.89
C GLN A 234 -10.95 4.88 17.32
N SER A 235 -12.00 5.51 16.78
CA SER A 235 -13.16 4.81 16.23
C SER A 235 -12.81 4.09 14.92
N LEU A 236 -12.01 4.72 14.06
CA LEU A 236 -11.51 4.11 12.83
C LEU A 236 -10.63 2.89 13.14
N THR A 237 -9.82 2.93 14.20
CA THR A 237 -9.05 1.75 14.65
C THR A 237 -9.95 0.63 15.14
N ARG A 238 -11.00 0.93 15.91
CA ARG A 238 -11.96 -0.09 16.36
C ARG A 238 -12.67 -0.76 15.19
N LEU A 239 -13.11 0.04 14.20
CA LEU A 239 -13.75 -0.49 13.00
C LEU A 239 -12.76 -1.35 12.19
N ALA A 240 -11.56 -0.84 11.92
CA ALA A 240 -10.54 -1.59 11.18
C ALA A 240 -10.10 -2.89 11.86
N ALA A 241 -10.16 -2.96 13.20
CA ALA A 241 -9.87 -4.17 13.97
C ALA A 241 -11.07 -5.15 14.03
N HIS A 242 -12.29 -4.66 13.85
CA HIS A 242 -13.48 -5.49 13.71
C HIS A 242 -13.55 -6.16 12.33
N MET A 243 -13.15 -5.42 11.30
CA MET A 243 -13.11 -5.85 9.90
C MET A 243 -12.18 -7.03 9.70
#